data_AF-A0A8S3JD44-F1
#
_entry.id   AF-A0A8S3JD44-F1
#
_cell.length_a   1.000
_cell.length_b   1.000
_cell.length_c   1.000
_cell.angle_alpha   90.00
_cell.angle_beta   90.00
_cell.angle_gamma   90.00
#
_symmetry.space_group_name_H-M   'P 1'
#
loop_
_entity.id
_entity.type
_entity.pdbx_description
1 polymer ?
#
loop_
_entity_poly.entity_id
_entity_poly.type
_entity_poly.pdbx_seq_one_letter_code
_entity_poly.pdbx_strand_id
1 'polypeptide(L)'
;MPSRGGSIASLETLKYDQDYPPIESLSQETVTSVLAKEPSVIDNPRDAVRSLFSKPLHHLRPRINHETLEHEITPEELDAAAQYGRFMERPSDLFLKLFHNVLCTLRRDPLAGRVSPSLIGTTGVIPLSIISTISDILQHYYHCIINAEKEILLATNYWEKGESVNIIGKALRDLSKRAGNDNRYIIVKLIIDHPTKENL
;
A
#
# COMPACT_ATOMS: atom_id res chain seq x y z
N MET A 1 23.08 -47.17 -4.07
CA MET A 1 22.42 -46.78 -5.33
C MET A 1 21.05 -47.45 -5.41
N PRO A 2 19.97 -46.81 -4.92
CA PRO A 2 18.61 -47.17 -5.29
C PRO A 2 18.05 -46.13 -6.28
N SER A 3 17.37 -46.63 -7.30
CA SER A 3 16.71 -45.90 -8.38
C SER A 3 15.63 -44.96 -7.86
N ARG A 4 15.76 -43.66 -8.15
CA ARG A 4 14.68 -42.67 -8.02
C ARG A 4 13.68 -42.85 -9.16
N GLY A 5 12.87 -43.90 -9.07
CA GLY A 5 11.61 -44.02 -9.79
C GLY A 5 10.53 -43.26 -9.03
N GLY A 6 10.63 -41.93 -9.00
CA GLY A 6 9.53 -41.07 -8.57
C GLY A 6 8.51 -41.04 -9.70
N SER A 7 7.45 -41.83 -9.54
CA SER A 7 6.31 -41.90 -10.45
C SER A 7 5.91 -40.50 -10.91
N ILE A 8 5.84 -40.33 -12.24
CA ILE A 8 5.20 -39.23 -12.95
C ILE A 8 3.67 -39.39 -12.75
N ALA A 9 3.25 -39.46 -11.49
CA ALA A 9 1.86 -39.41 -11.08
C ALA A 9 1.44 -37.95 -11.20
N SER A 10 1.00 -37.65 -12.43
CA SER A 10 -0.08 -36.73 -12.75
C SER A 10 0.10 -35.25 -12.38
N LEU A 11 1.03 -34.61 -13.10
CA LEU A 11 0.88 -33.18 -13.48
C LEU A 11 -0.46 -32.90 -14.18
N GLU A 12 -1.13 -33.94 -14.70
CA GLU A 12 -2.48 -33.87 -15.26
C GLU A 12 -3.59 -33.61 -14.21
N THR A 13 -3.32 -33.76 -12.90
CA THR A 13 -4.32 -33.47 -11.84
C THR A 13 -4.43 -31.99 -11.50
N LEU A 14 -3.65 -31.12 -12.13
CA LEU A 14 -3.62 -29.67 -11.87
C LEU A 14 -4.46 -28.86 -12.85
N LYS A 15 -5.28 -29.52 -13.68
CA LYS A 15 -6.30 -28.82 -14.46
C LYS A 15 -7.46 -28.43 -13.56
N TYR A 16 -8.02 -27.27 -13.86
CA TYR A 16 -9.23 -26.65 -13.32
C TYR A 16 -9.03 -25.56 -12.26
N ASP A 17 -9.33 -24.35 -12.72
CA ASP A 17 -9.77 -23.16 -11.97
C ASP A 17 -10.99 -23.43 -11.03
N GLN A 18 -11.53 -24.66 -11.02
CA GLN A 18 -12.70 -25.09 -10.26
C GLN A 18 -12.42 -25.39 -8.77
N ASP A 19 -11.15 -25.49 -8.36
CA ASP A 19 -10.78 -25.79 -6.97
C ASP A 19 -10.65 -24.55 -6.08
N TYR A 20 -10.60 -23.35 -6.69
CA TYR A 20 -10.40 -22.11 -5.96
C TYR A 20 -11.70 -21.34 -5.81
N PRO A 21 -12.00 -20.81 -4.60
CA PRO A 21 -13.08 -19.85 -4.45
C PRO A 21 -12.89 -18.70 -5.45
N PRO A 22 -13.96 -18.24 -6.12
CA PRO A 22 -13.87 -17.08 -7.00
C PRO A 22 -13.38 -15.87 -6.20
N ILE A 23 -12.65 -14.96 -6.83
CA ILE A 23 -12.11 -13.77 -6.16
C ILE A 23 -13.23 -12.94 -5.49
N GLU A 24 -14.41 -12.95 -6.09
CA GLU A 24 -15.63 -12.30 -5.63
C GLU A 24 -16.18 -12.88 -4.32
N SER A 25 -15.79 -14.11 -3.96
CA SER A 25 -16.18 -14.73 -2.69
C SER A 25 -15.34 -14.26 -1.50
N LEU A 26 -14.26 -13.52 -1.72
CA LEU A 26 -13.48 -12.91 -0.65
C LEU A 26 -14.33 -11.82 0.02
N SER A 27 -14.41 -11.88 1.35
CA SER A 27 -15.17 -10.91 2.13
C SER A 27 -14.70 -9.48 1.85
N GLN A 28 -15.68 -8.60 1.63
CA GLN A 28 -15.43 -7.16 1.42
C GLN A 28 -15.26 -6.40 2.74
N GLU A 29 -15.60 -7.02 3.87
CA GLU A 29 -15.37 -6.44 5.19
C GLU A 29 -13.90 -6.54 5.61
N THR A 30 -13.48 -5.61 6.46
CA THR A 30 -12.12 -5.58 7.03
C THR A 30 -12.14 -6.09 8.47
N VAL A 31 -11.01 -6.59 8.93
CA VAL A 31 -10.82 -6.96 10.34
C VAL A 31 -11.13 -5.76 11.24
N THR A 32 -10.66 -4.57 10.86
CA THR A 32 -10.90 -3.33 11.61
C THR A 32 -12.38 -2.95 11.65
N SER A 33 -13.12 -3.08 10.55
CA SER A 33 -14.55 -2.75 10.52
C SER A 33 -15.37 -3.70 11.40
N VAL A 34 -14.99 -4.98 11.48
CA VAL A 34 -15.64 -5.94 12.38
C VAL A 34 -15.32 -5.63 13.84
N LEU A 35 -14.06 -5.38 14.18
CA LEU A 35 -13.66 -4.98 15.54
C LEU A 35 -14.35 -3.68 15.99
N ALA A 36 -14.59 -2.75 15.08
CA ALA A 36 -15.27 -1.50 15.39
C ALA A 36 -16.78 -1.65 15.64
N LYS A 37 -17.44 -2.61 14.98
CA LYS A 37 -18.90 -2.85 15.12
C LYS A 37 -19.25 -3.51 16.44
N GLU A 38 -18.45 -4.47 16.90
CA GLU A 38 -18.75 -5.29 18.08
C GLU A 38 -17.55 -5.44 19.04
N PRO A 39 -17.14 -4.34 19.72
CA PRO A 39 -15.94 -4.36 20.58
C PRO A 39 -16.03 -5.33 21.77
N SER A 40 -17.24 -5.75 22.15
CA SER A 40 -17.51 -6.61 23.30
C SER A 40 -17.70 -8.09 22.96
N VAL A 41 -17.80 -8.44 21.67
CA VAL A 41 -18.04 -9.83 21.22
C VAL A 41 -16.76 -10.44 20.66
N ILE A 42 -15.87 -9.62 20.10
CA ILE A 42 -14.62 -10.07 19.51
C ILE A 42 -13.46 -9.46 20.30
N ASP A 43 -12.90 -10.25 21.22
CA ASP A 43 -11.85 -9.82 22.13
C ASP A 43 -10.51 -9.51 21.45
N ASN A 44 -10.28 -10.06 20.25
CA ASN A 44 -9.00 -9.90 19.57
C ASN A 44 -9.09 -10.02 18.02
N PRO A 45 -8.11 -9.46 17.29
CA PRO A 45 -8.11 -9.48 15.82
C PRO A 45 -8.10 -10.88 15.20
N ARG A 46 -7.58 -11.90 15.89
CA ARG A 46 -7.54 -13.28 15.37
C ARG A 46 -8.95 -13.86 15.25
N ASP A 47 -9.84 -13.52 16.17
CA ASP A 47 -11.22 -14.01 16.13
C ASP A 47 -12.05 -13.29 15.06
N ALA A 48 -11.84 -11.98 14.86
CA ALA A 48 -12.38 -11.26 13.71
C ALA A 48 -11.92 -11.86 12.37
N VAL A 49 -10.65 -12.26 12.27
CA VAL A 49 -10.13 -12.95 11.09
C VAL A 49 -10.83 -14.29 10.85
N ARG A 50 -11.06 -15.07 11.91
CA ARG A 50 -11.71 -16.39 11.81
C ARG A 50 -13.19 -16.31 11.45
N SER A 51 -13.87 -15.22 11.81
CA SER A 51 -15.26 -15.00 11.40
C SER A 51 -15.36 -14.51 9.96
N LEU A 52 -14.39 -13.71 9.49
CA LEU A 52 -14.41 -13.11 8.15
C LEU A 52 -13.88 -14.01 7.03
N PHE A 53 -12.84 -14.79 7.30
CA PHE A 53 -12.10 -15.49 6.25
C PHE A 53 -12.06 -16.98 6.48
N SER A 54 -12.23 -17.73 5.39
CA SER A 54 -12.04 -19.18 5.37
C SER A 54 -10.60 -19.55 5.74
N LYS A 55 -10.43 -20.74 6.33
CA LYS A 55 -9.09 -21.25 6.65
C LYS A 55 -8.25 -21.41 5.39
N PRO A 56 -6.93 -21.19 5.47
CA PRO A 56 -6.05 -21.36 4.32
C PRO A 56 -6.13 -22.77 3.74
N LEU A 57 -6.21 -22.85 2.41
CA LEU A 57 -6.20 -24.10 1.65
C LEU A 57 -4.76 -24.63 1.54
N HIS A 58 -4.22 -25.15 2.65
CA HIS A 58 -2.82 -25.58 2.76
C HIS A 58 -2.40 -26.63 1.72
N HIS A 59 -3.33 -27.47 1.26
CA HIS A 59 -3.07 -28.50 0.26
C HIS A 59 -2.76 -27.93 -1.13
N LEU A 60 -3.16 -26.69 -1.41
CA LEU A 60 -2.88 -25.99 -2.68
C LEU A 60 -1.54 -25.25 -2.64
N ARG A 61 -0.76 -25.36 -1.54
CA ARG A 61 0.54 -24.70 -1.41
C ARG A 61 1.56 -25.01 -2.50
N PRO A 62 1.68 -26.26 -2.99
CA PRO A 62 2.64 -26.59 -4.04
C PRO A 62 2.38 -25.93 -5.40
N ARG A 63 1.18 -25.38 -5.64
CA ARG A 63 0.76 -24.82 -6.94
C ARG A 63 1.27 -23.42 -7.24
N ILE A 64 1.84 -22.71 -6.25
CA ILE A 64 2.25 -21.29 -6.38
C ILE A 64 3.16 -21.06 -7.59
N ASN A 65 4.16 -21.91 -7.78
CA ASN A 65 5.18 -21.67 -8.79
C ASN A 65 4.58 -21.75 -10.20
N HIS A 66 3.72 -22.72 -10.45
CA HIS A 66 3.04 -22.84 -11.74
C HIS A 66 2.15 -21.63 -12.00
N GLU A 67 1.34 -21.24 -11.02
CA GLU A 67 0.36 -20.14 -11.15
C GLU A 67 1.01 -18.76 -11.25
N THR A 68 2.16 -18.53 -10.60
CA THR A 68 2.80 -17.21 -10.56
C THR A 68 3.97 -17.05 -11.54
N LEU A 69 4.59 -18.15 -12.00
CA LEU A 69 5.78 -18.10 -12.85
C LEU A 69 5.60 -18.75 -14.22
N GLU A 70 4.69 -19.73 -14.37
CA GLU A 70 4.54 -20.51 -15.61
C GLU A 70 3.25 -20.17 -16.38
N HIS A 71 2.23 -19.61 -15.71
CA HIS A 71 0.96 -19.20 -16.33
C HIS A 71 1.06 -17.87 -17.07
N GLU A 72 0.69 -17.85 -18.35
CA GLU A 72 0.54 -16.62 -19.11
C GLU A 72 -0.83 -16.00 -18.85
N ILE A 73 -0.83 -14.80 -18.25
CA ILE A 73 -2.04 -14.08 -17.87
C ILE A 73 -2.77 -13.59 -19.13
N THR A 74 -4.03 -13.99 -19.26
CA THR A 74 -4.94 -13.66 -20.35
C THR A 74 -5.52 -12.23 -20.21
N PRO A 75 -5.98 -11.61 -21.31
CA PRO A 75 -6.65 -10.31 -21.25
C PRO A 75 -7.87 -10.28 -20.32
N GLU A 76 -8.66 -11.36 -20.28
CA GLU A 76 -9.84 -11.48 -19.43
C GLU A 76 -9.47 -11.51 -17.94
N GLU A 77 -8.38 -12.19 -17.58
CA GLU A 77 -7.83 -12.19 -16.22
C GLU A 77 -7.29 -10.83 -15.78
N LEU A 78 -6.73 -10.05 -16.72
CA LEU A 78 -6.32 -8.67 -16.46
C LEU A 78 -7.53 -7.76 -16.22
N ASP A 79 -8.60 -7.94 -17.00
CA ASP A 79 -9.85 -7.21 -16.81
C ASP A 79 -10.52 -7.55 -15.47
N ALA A 80 -10.53 -8.82 -15.09
CA ALA A 80 -11.01 -9.25 -13.78
C ALA A 80 -10.19 -8.64 -12.64
N ALA A 81 -8.86 -8.64 -12.75
CA ALA A 81 -7.98 -8.01 -11.77
C ALA A 81 -8.21 -6.49 -11.68
N ALA A 82 -8.44 -5.83 -12.82
CA ALA A 82 -8.77 -4.40 -12.86
C ALA A 82 -10.12 -4.09 -12.20
N GLN A 83 -11.12 -4.96 -12.38
CA GLN A 83 -12.45 -4.82 -11.77
C GLN A 83 -12.45 -5.10 -10.27
N TYR A 84 -11.60 -6.02 -9.80
CA TYR A 84 -11.48 -6.31 -8.38
C TYR A 84 -10.88 -5.15 -7.59
N GLY A 85 -9.86 -4.48 -8.15
CA GLY A 85 -9.26 -3.33 -7.51
C GLY A 85 -10.17 -2.10 -7.50
N ARG A 86 -10.18 -1.36 -6.39
CA ARG A 86 -10.91 -0.08 -6.27
C ARG A 86 -9.98 1.06 -6.65
N PHE A 87 -9.53 1.04 -7.91
CA PHE A 87 -8.65 2.05 -8.48
C PHE A 87 -9.46 3.25 -8.99
N MET A 88 -8.89 4.46 -8.91
CA MET A 88 -9.52 5.67 -9.51
C MET A 88 -9.53 5.61 -11.04
N GLU A 89 -8.51 5.01 -11.63
CA GLU A 89 -8.34 4.78 -13.07
C GLU A 89 -7.74 3.40 -13.31
N ARG A 90 -7.91 2.84 -14.51
CA ARG A 90 -7.34 1.53 -14.84
C ARG A 90 -5.81 1.61 -14.80
N PRO A 91 -5.14 0.82 -13.95
CA PRO A 91 -3.68 0.75 -13.92
C PRO A 91 -3.10 0.20 -15.22
N SER A 92 -1.80 0.34 -15.41
CA SER A 92 -1.09 -0.26 -16.55
C SER A 92 -1.18 -1.79 -16.53
N ASP A 93 -1.12 -2.42 -17.70
CA ASP A 93 -1.16 -3.88 -17.81
C ASP A 93 -0.03 -4.56 -17.03
N LEU A 94 1.15 -3.92 -16.93
CA LEU A 94 2.25 -4.43 -16.11
C LEU A 94 1.87 -4.49 -14.63
N PHE A 95 1.22 -3.44 -14.12
CA PHE A 95 0.72 -3.44 -12.75
C PHE A 95 -0.37 -4.50 -12.57
N LEU A 96 -1.30 -4.61 -13.51
CA LEU A 96 -2.40 -5.57 -13.45
C LEU A 96 -1.90 -7.02 -13.47
N LYS A 97 -0.84 -7.33 -14.20
CA LYS A 97 -0.18 -8.65 -14.17
C LYS A 97 0.36 -8.99 -12.77
N LEU A 98 1.05 -8.04 -12.15
CA LEU A 98 1.56 -8.20 -10.78
C LEU A 98 0.41 -8.33 -9.77
N PHE A 99 -0.62 -7.51 -9.93
CA PHE A 99 -1.79 -7.50 -9.08
C PHE A 99 -2.57 -8.81 -9.17
N HIS A 100 -2.80 -9.32 -10.38
CA HIS A 100 -3.42 -10.62 -10.62
C HIS A 100 -2.67 -11.74 -9.87
N ASN A 101 -1.33 -11.79 -9.98
CA ASN A 101 -0.53 -12.78 -9.25
C ASN A 101 -0.71 -12.68 -7.73
N VAL A 102 -0.83 -11.45 -7.19
CA VAL A 102 -1.15 -11.25 -5.78
C VAL A 102 -2.53 -11.80 -5.43
N LEU A 103 -3.56 -11.54 -6.25
CA LEU A 103 -4.92 -12.05 -6.02
C LEU A 103 -4.98 -13.59 -6.03
N CYS A 104 -4.23 -14.25 -6.90
CA CYS A 104 -4.12 -15.71 -6.91
C CYS A 104 -3.63 -16.27 -5.57
N THR A 105 -2.71 -15.57 -4.89
CA THR A 105 -2.27 -15.99 -3.55
C THR A 105 -3.37 -15.87 -2.49
N LEU A 106 -4.28 -14.89 -2.64
CA LEU A 106 -5.40 -14.65 -1.72
C LEU A 106 -6.51 -15.69 -1.85
N ARG A 107 -6.78 -16.20 -3.06
CA ARG A 107 -7.77 -17.28 -3.28
C ARG A 107 -7.45 -18.52 -2.44
N ARG A 108 -6.17 -18.77 -2.19
CA ARG A 108 -5.70 -19.89 -1.35
C ARG A 108 -5.64 -19.53 0.13
N ASP A 109 -5.11 -18.36 0.45
CA ASP A 109 -4.94 -17.88 1.81
C ASP A 109 -5.32 -16.40 1.86
N PRO A 110 -6.55 -16.07 2.29
CA PRO A 110 -7.04 -14.68 2.33
C PRO A 110 -6.16 -13.74 3.16
N LEU A 111 -5.28 -14.26 4.01
CA LEU A 111 -4.39 -13.47 4.86
C LEU A 111 -2.95 -13.39 4.35
N ALA A 112 -2.64 -13.99 3.19
CA ALA A 112 -1.30 -13.95 2.60
C ALA A 112 -0.81 -12.52 2.38
N GLY A 113 -1.72 -11.60 2.02
CA GLY A 113 -1.43 -10.18 1.83
C GLY A 113 -1.17 -9.38 3.10
N ARG A 114 -1.26 -9.99 4.30
CA ARG A 114 -1.11 -9.33 5.62
C ARG A 114 -2.07 -8.16 5.88
N VAL A 115 -3.07 -8.00 5.01
CA VAL A 115 -4.13 -7.01 5.08
C VAL A 115 -5.44 -7.69 4.69
N SER A 116 -6.60 -7.14 5.07
CA SER A 116 -7.89 -7.65 4.59
C SER A 116 -7.94 -7.60 3.06
N PRO A 117 -8.41 -8.65 2.36
CA PRO A 117 -8.47 -8.70 0.89
C PRO A 117 -9.12 -7.48 0.23
N SER A 118 -10.12 -6.87 0.88
CA SER A 118 -10.80 -5.67 0.41
C SER A 118 -9.93 -4.40 0.38
N LEU A 119 -8.71 -4.45 0.93
CA LEU A 119 -7.77 -3.33 0.97
C LEU A 119 -6.56 -3.52 0.03
N ILE A 120 -6.31 -4.71 -0.53
CA ILE A 120 -5.06 -4.98 -1.26
C ILE A 120 -4.95 -4.26 -2.61
N GLY A 121 -6.06 -3.71 -3.11
CA GLY A 121 -6.15 -2.95 -4.37
C GLY A 121 -6.95 -1.66 -4.23
N THR A 122 -6.93 -1.03 -3.06
CA THR A 122 -7.59 0.27 -2.85
C THR A 122 -6.61 1.41 -3.07
N THR A 123 -7.09 2.51 -3.64
CA THR A 123 -6.36 3.78 -3.69
C THR A 123 -6.89 4.72 -2.62
N GLY A 124 -6.00 5.44 -1.94
CA GLY A 124 -6.40 6.43 -0.95
C GLY A 124 -5.23 7.20 -0.39
N VAL A 125 -5.54 8.20 0.42
CA VAL A 125 -4.56 8.94 1.21
C VAL A 125 -4.62 8.40 2.63
N ILE A 126 -3.53 7.81 3.10
CA ILE A 126 -3.40 7.39 4.51
C ILE A 126 -2.81 8.58 5.26
N PRO A 127 -3.48 9.09 6.33
CA PRO A 127 -2.85 10.07 7.20
C PRO A 127 -1.63 9.42 7.85
N LEU A 128 -0.43 9.78 7.38
CA LEU A 128 0.82 9.32 7.96
C LEU A 128 1.03 10.04 9.29
N SER A 129 0.88 9.34 10.41
CA SER A 129 1.31 9.83 11.71
C SER A 129 2.78 9.47 11.93
N ILE A 130 3.66 10.46 11.93
CA ILE A 130 5.09 10.28 12.23
C ILE A 130 5.30 10.50 13.73
N ILE A 131 5.75 9.46 14.42
CA ILE A 131 6.20 9.53 15.80
C ILE A 131 7.72 9.36 15.78
N SER A 132 8.46 10.45 15.93
CA SER A 132 9.92 10.44 15.95
C SER A 132 10.49 11.60 16.76
N THR A 133 11.81 11.70 16.82
CA THR A 133 12.48 12.89 17.37
C THR A 133 12.29 14.11 16.48
N ILE A 134 12.43 15.31 17.05
CA ILE A 134 12.32 16.57 16.31
C ILE A 134 13.27 16.59 15.10
N SER A 135 14.49 16.06 15.24
CA SER A 135 15.48 16.01 14.14
C SER A 135 15.00 15.19 12.96
N ASP A 136 14.39 14.02 13.20
CA ASP A 136 13.89 13.17 12.13
C ASP A 136 12.66 13.79 11.45
N ILE A 137 11.78 14.42 12.23
CA ILE A 137 10.60 15.14 11.72
C ILE A 137 11.04 16.29 10.81
N LEU A 138 12.05 17.07 11.22
CA LEU A 138 12.58 18.18 10.41
C LEU A 138 13.26 17.68 9.13
N GLN A 139 13.97 16.55 9.19
CA GLN A 139 14.55 15.94 7.99
C GLN A 139 13.46 15.46 7.03
N HIS A 140 12.36 14.92 7.55
CA HIS A 140 11.19 14.59 6.74
C HIS A 140 10.59 15.85 6.10
N TYR A 141 10.39 16.93 6.85
CA TYR A 141 9.89 18.21 6.31
C TYR A 141 10.81 18.78 5.23
N TYR A 142 12.13 18.68 5.42
CA TYR A 142 13.10 19.06 4.40
C TYR A 142 12.87 18.31 3.09
N HIS A 143 12.68 16.98 3.16
CA HIS A 143 12.39 16.16 1.97
C HIS A 143 11.03 16.47 1.34
N CYS A 144 10.00 16.78 2.13
CA CYS A 144 8.70 17.21 1.60
C CYS A 144 8.80 18.56 0.87
N ILE A 145 9.51 19.52 1.45
CA ILE A 145 9.71 20.86 0.87
C ILE A 145 10.49 20.76 -0.44
N ILE A 146 11.64 20.06 -0.49
CA ILE A 146 12.48 20.00 -1.70
C ILE A 146 11.80 19.29 -2.89
N ASN A 147 10.80 18.45 -2.61
CA ASN A 147 10.01 17.74 -3.61
C ASN A 147 8.68 18.43 -3.94
N ALA A 148 8.39 19.58 -3.34
CA ALA A 148 7.17 20.32 -3.66
C ALA A 148 7.16 20.75 -5.13
N GLU A 149 6.03 20.50 -5.79
CA GLU A 149 5.87 20.80 -7.22
C GLU A 149 5.13 22.12 -7.48
N LYS A 150 4.13 22.45 -6.65
CA LYS A 150 3.18 23.54 -6.90
C LYS A 150 3.09 24.56 -5.76
N GLU A 151 2.84 24.08 -4.54
CA GLU A 151 2.56 24.93 -3.41
C GLU A 151 3.09 24.34 -2.11
N ILE A 152 3.56 25.20 -1.22
CA ILE A 152 3.91 24.90 0.17
C ILE A 152 3.07 25.82 1.05
N LEU A 153 2.32 25.22 1.98
CA LEU A 153 1.65 25.94 3.05
C LEU A 153 2.30 25.54 4.37
N LEU A 154 2.98 26.49 5.00
CA LEU A 154 3.62 26.31 6.29
C LEU A 154 2.90 27.17 7.31
N ALA A 155 2.25 26.52 8.27
CA ALA A 155 1.62 27.17 9.40
C ALA A 155 2.37 26.83 10.69
N THR A 156 2.78 27.84 11.45
CA THR A 156 3.43 27.66 12.75
C THR A 156 2.91 28.66 13.77
N ASN A 157 2.97 28.29 15.04
CA ASN A 157 2.66 29.21 16.12
C ASN A 157 3.75 30.28 16.25
N TYR A 158 5.01 29.86 16.32
CA TYR A 158 6.19 30.72 16.43
C TYR A 158 7.20 30.40 15.33
N TRP A 159 7.91 31.43 14.86
CA TRP A 159 9.00 31.29 13.88
C TRP A 159 10.34 31.68 14.50
N GLU A 160 10.75 31.06 15.62
CA GLU A 160 11.94 31.50 16.33
C GLU A 160 13.26 30.97 15.73
N LYS A 161 14.31 31.78 15.83
CA LYS A 161 15.64 31.41 15.37
C LYS A 161 16.12 30.16 16.11
N GLY A 162 16.35 29.09 15.35
CA GLY A 162 16.80 27.81 15.87
C GLY A 162 17.05 26.81 14.75
N GLU A 163 17.46 25.60 15.13
CA GLU A 163 17.84 24.57 14.16
C GLU A 163 16.68 24.17 13.23
N SER A 164 15.46 24.12 13.76
CA SER A 164 14.24 23.87 12.98
C SER A 164 14.06 24.86 11.82
N VAL A 165 14.17 26.15 12.11
CA VAL A 165 14.03 27.22 11.10
C VAL A 165 15.21 27.21 10.13
N ASN A 166 16.43 26.88 10.59
CA ASN A 166 17.59 26.73 9.71
C ASN A 166 17.39 25.61 8.68
N ILE A 167 16.89 24.45 9.11
CA ILE A 167 16.63 23.29 8.24
C ILE A 167 15.53 23.63 7.22
N ILE A 168 14.41 24.22 7.66
CA ILE A 168 13.32 24.64 6.77
C ILE A 168 13.81 25.69 5.77
N GLY A 169 14.56 26.69 6.23
CA GLY A 169 15.14 27.72 5.37
C GLY A 169 16.13 27.14 4.35
N LYS A 170 16.93 26.14 4.74
CA LYS A 170 17.81 25.41 3.82
C LYS A 170 16.98 24.66 2.77
N ALA A 171 15.91 23.98 3.17
CA ALA A 171 15.02 23.26 2.26
C ALA A 171 14.40 24.19 1.21
N LEU A 172 13.92 25.37 1.61
CA LEU A 172 13.35 26.35 0.69
C LEU A 172 14.38 26.92 -0.30
N ARG A 173 15.63 27.15 0.14
CA ARG A 173 16.72 27.59 -0.76
C ARG A 173 17.10 26.49 -1.76
N ASP A 174 17.21 25.25 -1.29
CA ASP A 174 17.57 24.12 -2.15
C ASP A 174 16.42 23.81 -3.14
N LEU A 175 15.16 23.95 -2.72
CA LEU A 175 13.99 23.93 -3.59
C LEU A 175 14.04 25.03 -4.65
N SER A 176 14.33 26.28 -4.26
CA SER A 176 14.40 27.41 -5.18
C SER A 176 15.44 27.21 -6.28
N LYS A 177 16.62 26.67 -5.94
CA LYS A 177 17.65 26.30 -6.93
C LYS A 177 17.13 25.24 -7.91
N ARG A 178 16.51 24.17 -7.40
CA ARG A 178 15.94 23.11 -8.23
C ARG A 178 14.84 23.64 -9.15
N ALA A 179 13.91 24.43 -8.60
CA ALA A 179 12.82 25.02 -9.37
C ALA A 179 13.33 25.96 -10.47
N GLY A 180 14.40 26.72 -10.19
CA GLY A 180 15.10 27.52 -11.19
C GLY A 180 15.72 26.69 -12.32
N ASN A 181 16.36 25.57 -11.99
CA ASN A 181 16.90 24.64 -13.00
C ASN A 181 15.79 23.99 -13.85
N ASP A 182 14.65 23.69 -13.24
CA ASP A 182 13.49 23.08 -13.89
C ASP A 182 12.60 24.13 -14.61
N ASN A 183 12.94 25.42 -14.55
CA ASN A 183 12.15 26.55 -15.05
C ASN A 183 10.68 26.55 -14.57
N ARG A 184 10.46 26.27 -13.29
CA ARG A 184 9.13 26.21 -12.65
C ARG A 184 9.04 27.15 -11.45
N TYR A 185 7.82 27.59 -11.16
CA TYR A 185 7.51 28.42 -10.00
C TYR A 185 6.70 27.63 -8.97
N ILE A 186 6.98 27.89 -7.70
CA ILE A 186 6.32 27.24 -6.56
C ILE A 186 5.83 28.34 -5.62
N ILE A 187 4.57 28.25 -5.21
CA ILE A 187 3.96 29.20 -4.28
C ILE A 187 4.32 28.80 -2.85
N VAL A 188 4.85 29.71 -2.05
CA VAL A 188 5.12 29.46 -0.62
C VAL A 188 4.25 30.41 0.21
N LYS A 189 3.40 29.84 1.06
CA LYS A 189 2.57 30.58 2.02
C LYS A 189 3.04 30.27 3.42
N LEU A 190 3.57 31.28 4.10
CA LEU A 190 3.99 31.20 5.50
C LEU A 190 2.94 31.89 6.38
N ILE A 191 2.36 31.14 7.30
CA ILE A 191 1.34 31.58 8.24
C ILE A 191 1.94 31.48 9.64
N ILE A 192 2.03 32.61 10.33
CA ILE A 192 2.62 32.72 11.67
C ILE A 192 1.56 33.31 12.59
N ASP A 193 1.23 32.60 13.67
CA ASP A 193 0.24 33.06 14.66
C ASP A 193 0.81 34.19 15.52
N HIS A 194 2.02 34.00 16.06
CA HIS A 194 2.71 34.96 16.92
C HIS A 194 3.98 35.49 16.23
N PRO A 195 3.89 36.47 15.32
CA PRO A 195 5.07 37.08 14.72
C PRO A 195 5.82 37.90 15.78
N THR A 196 7.14 37.78 15.81
CA THR A 196 8.02 38.64 16.62
C THR A 196 8.73 39.65 15.72
N LYS A 197 9.23 40.75 16.30
CA LYS A 197 9.98 41.79 15.55
C LYS A 197 11.23 41.27 14.85
N GLU A 198 11.76 40.13 15.27
CA GLU A 198 12.96 39.51 14.70
C GLU A 198 12.65 38.65 13.46
N ASN A 199 11.36 38.39 13.19
CA ASN A 199 10.88 37.44 12.18
C ASN A 199 10.00 38.09 11.09
N LEU A 200 9.83 39.41 11.13
CA LEU A 200 9.21 40.24 10.09
C LEU A 200 10.30 41.01 9.34
#